data_AF-A0A1H4LJK5-F1
#
_entry.id   AF-A0A1H4LJK5-F1
#
_cell.length_a   1.000
_cell.length_b   1.000
_cell.length_c   1.000
_cell.angle_alpha   90.00
_cell.angle_beta   90.00
_cell.angle_gamma   90.00
#
_symmetry.space_group_name_H-M   'P 1'
#
loop_
_entity.id
_entity.type
_entity.pdbx_description
1 polymer ?
#
loop_
_entity_poly.entity_id
_entity_poly.type
_entity_poly.pdbx_seq_one_letter_code
_entity_poly.pdbx_strand_id
1 'polypeptide(L)'
;MQKLLSYIITPFFFIAFGLCLLIFHPIQWFGFKVFGYNGLKPVVSKLNFFLMRSTNILGTTYKFTNKYDLPTNRPLIIVTNHQSMYDIPPLIWYMRKHHPKFVSKKELGKGIPSVSFNLVHGGSVLIDRKDGKSAIMEIGKLGSYIEKHNRSAVIFPEGTRSRDGHPKPFKPMGLKMLLKKAPSALIVPISINNSWKLVRFGQFPMGLGSKVRLEVQQPIENKGNLDELITQIEASVVSGINSFK
;
A
#
# COMPACT_ATOMS: atom_id res chain seq x y z
N MET A 1 29.77 -9.57 -5.59
CA MET A 1 29.72 -8.62 -6.72
C MET A 1 28.46 -7.75 -6.74
N GLN A 2 27.23 -8.31 -6.82
CA GLN A 2 26.00 -7.50 -6.89
C GLN A 2 25.82 -6.52 -5.70
N LYS A 3 26.16 -6.93 -4.47
CA LYS A 3 26.10 -6.05 -3.29
C LYS A 3 27.07 -4.86 -3.37
N LEU A 4 28.24 -5.03 -3.99
CA LEU A 4 29.20 -3.94 -4.17
C LEU A 4 28.67 -2.91 -5.17
N LEU A 5 28.13 -3.37 -6.30
CA LEU A 5 27.48 -2.49 -7.28
C LEU A 5 26.27 -1.76 -6.67
N SER A 6 25.51 -2.43 -5.80
CA SER A 6 24.41 -1.80 -5.05
C SER A 6 24.88 -0.57 -4.27
N TYR A 7 26.06 -0.57 -3.64
CA TYR A 7 26.59 0.60 -2.92
C TYR A 7 26.82 1.80 -3.82
N ILE A 8 27.20 1.58 -5.08
CA ILE A 8 27.45 2.63 -6.06
C ILE A 8 26.13 3.20 -6.61
N ILE A 9 25.16 2.34 -6.92
CA ILE A 9 23.91 2.75 -7.58
C ILE A 9 22.90 3.35 -6.57
N THR A 10 22.87 2.84 -5.34
CA THR A 10 21.86 3.23 -4.34
C THR A 10 21.81 4.73 -4.04
N PRO A 11 22.95 5.46 -3.91
CA PRO A 11 22.93 6.91 -3.73
C PRO A 11 22.14 7.65 -4.82
N PHE A 12 22.32 7.30 -6.09
CA PHE A 12 21.58 7.92 -7.20
C PHE A 12 20.08 7.67 -7.10
N PHE A 13 19.69 6.45 -6.70
CA PHE A 13 18.30 6.14 -6.41
C PHE A 13 17.74 7.00 -5.28
N PHE A 14 18.45 7.13 -4.15
CA PHE A 14 17.97 7.93 -3.02
C PHE A 14 17.89 9.42 -3.32
N ILE A 15 18.83 9.96 -4.11
CA ILE A 15 18.75 11.34 -4.62
C ILE A 15 17.47 11.50 -5.45
N ALA A 16 17.24 10.63 -6.44
CA ALA A 16 16.05 10.70 -7.28
C ALA A 16 14.74 10.55 -6.47
N PHE A 17 14.69 9.61 -5.54
CA PHE A 17 13.55 9.37 -4.65
C PHE A 17 13.29 10.58 -3.73
N GLY A 18 14.34 11.13 -3.13
CA GLY A 18 14.27 12.32 -2.27
C GLY A 18 13.80 13.56 -3.04
N LEU A 19 14.34 13.80 -4.23
CA LEU A 19 13.91 14.89 -5.11
C LEU A 19 12.42 14.79 -5.47
N CYS A 20 11.92 13.58 -5.75
CA CYS A 20 10.48 13.38 -5.96
C CYS A 20 9.66 13.82 -4.74
N LEU A 21 10.09 13.45 -3.53
CA LEU A 21 9.38 13.86 -2.31
C LEU A 21 9.44 15.38 -2.08
N LEU A 22 10.57 16.02 -2.35
CA LEU A 22 10.73 17.46 -2.13
C LEU A 22 9.97 18.30 -3.17
N ILE A 23 10.04 17.93 -4.45
CA ILE A 23 9.37 18.65 -5.54
C ILE A 23 7.85 18.55 -5.42
N PHE A 24 7.33 17.35 -5.11
CA PHE A 24 5.88 17.17 -5.02
C PHE A 24 5.28 17.74 -3.74
N HIS A 25 6.07 18.02 -2.70
CA HIS A 25 5.54 18.52 -1.44
C HIS A 25 4.82 19.87 -1.56
N PRO A 26 5.43 20.95 -2.13
CA PRO A 26 4.73 22.21 -2.34
C PRO A 26 3.56 22.06 -3.32
N ILE A 27 3.65 21.18 -4.32
CA ILE A 27 2.57 20.92 -5.27
C ILE A 27 1.37 20.26 -4.58
N GLN A 28 1.60 19.31 -3.68
CA GLN A 28 0.55 18.69 -2.88
C GLN A 28 -0.08 19.69 -1.93
N TRP A 29 0.74 20.53 -1.27
CA TRP A 29 0.26 21.57 -0.39
C TRP A 29 -0.65 22.55 -1.14
N PHE A 30 -0.18 23.07 -2.28
CA PHE A 30 -0.95 23.98 -3.13
C PHE A 30 -2.24 23.32 -3.64
N GLY A 31 -2.13 22.12 -4.21
CA GLY A 31 -3.27 21.37 -4.74
C GLY A 31 -4.34 21.10 -3.67
N PHE A 32 -3.92 20.80 -2.44
CA PHE A 32 -4.84 20.63 -1.31
C PHE A 32 -5.44 21.96 -0.84
N LYS A 33 -4.64 23.01 -0.71
CA LYS A 33 -5.11 24.31 -0.21
C LYS A 33 -6.11 24.98 -1.14
N VAL A 34 -5.92 24.86 -2.46
CA VAL A 34 -6.76 25.52 -3.46
C VAL A 34 -7.95 24.66 -3.86
N PHE A 35 -7.77 23.33 -4.02
CA PHE A 35 -8.80 22.44 -4.59
C PHE A 35 -9.18 21.28 -3.67
N GLY A 36 -8.76 21.32 -2.41
CA GLY A 36 -9.04 20.27 -1.42
C GLY A 36 -8.52 18.89 -1.86
N TYR A 37 -9.29 17.87 -1.51
CA TYR A 37 -8.94 16.49 -1.85
C TYR A 37 -8.83 16.24 -3.36
N ASN A 38 -9.64 16.93 -4.17
CA ASN A 38 -9.68 16.73 -5.62
C ASN A 38 -8.41 17.27 -6.30
N GLY A 39 -7.77 18.31 -5.74
CA GLY A 39 -6.42 18.73 -6.17
C GLY A 39 -5.32 17.85 -5.63
N LEU A 40 -5.43 17.37 -4.39
CA LEU A 40 -4.42 16.51 -3.77
C LEU A 40 -4.26 15.15 -4.47
N LYS A 41 -5.38 14.49 -4.81
CA LYS A 41 -5.41 13.13 -5.38
C LYS A 41 -4.55 12.96 -6.65
N PRO A 42 -4.68 13.76 -7.72
CA PRO A 42 -3.88 13.59 -8.93
C PRO A 42 -2.39 13.81 -8.67
N VAL A 43 -2.04 14.76 -7.79
CA VAL A 43 -0.64 15.02 -7.40
C VAL A 43 -0.05 13.81 -6.67
N VAL A 44 -0.76 13.25 -5.69
CA VAL A 44 -0.35 12.02 -4.99
C VAL A 44 -0.19 10.84 -5.94
N SER A 45 -1.09 10.72 -6.92
CA SER A 45 -1.02 9.65 -7.93
C SER A 45 0.25 9.77 -8.76
N LYS A 46 0.52 10.98 -9.29
CA LYS A 46 1.73 11.27 -10.06
C LYS A 46 3.00 11.09 -9.23
N LEU A 47 3.03 11.56 -7.98
CA LEU A 47 4.14 11.33 -7.06
C LEU A 47 4.46 9.83 -6.96
N ASN A 48 3.46 8.99 -6.70
CA ASN A 48 3.68 7.55 -6.54
C ASN A 48 4.12 6.87 -7.85
N PHE A 49 3.72 7.39 -9.01
CA PHE A 49 4.33 6.98 -10.28
C PHE A 49 5.82 7.27 -10.31
N PHE A 50 6.25 8.51 -10.00
CA PHE A 50 7.67 8.87 -10.00
C PHE A 50 8.48 8.13 -8.93
N LEU A 51 7.94 7.92 -7.71
CA LEU A 51 8.58 7.11 -6.67
C LEU A 51 8.74 5.65 -7.12
N MET A 52 7.76 5.09 -7.83
CA MET A 52 7.89 3.76 -8.43
C MET A 52 8.96 3.75 -9.52
N ARG A 53 8.95 4.73 -10.42
CA ARG A 53 9.90 4.82 -11.56
C ARG A 53 11.33 5.14 -11.14
N SER A 54 11.57 5.84 -10.04
CA SER A 54 12.93 6.08 -9.55
C SER A 54 13.66 4.77 -9.22
N THR A 55 12.92 3.71 -8.82
CA THR A 55 13.52 2.38 -8.60
C THR A 55 14.04 1.72 -9.89
N ASN A 56 13.71 2.24 -11.08
CA ASN A 56 14.32 1.79 -12.34
C ASN A 56 15.83 2.03 -12.35
N ILE A 57 16.35 3.01 -11.59
CA ILE A 57 17.79 3.23 -11.40
C ILE A 57 18.45 1.98 -10.79
N LEU A 58 17.72 1.26 -9.93
CA LEU A 58 18.14 -0.02 -9.35
C LEU A 58 17.94 -1.20 -10.32
N GLY A 59 17.44 -0.99 -11.53
CA GLY A 59 17.02 -2.04 -12.46
C GLY A 59 15.70 -2.72 -12.06
N THR A 60 14.93 -2.13 -11.16
CA THR A 60 13.65 -2.70 -10.72
C THR A 60 12.57 -2.51 -11.79
N THR A 61 11.73 -3.52 -11.98
CA THR A 61 10.60 -3.51 -12.92
C THR A 61 9.32 -3.90 -12.20
N TYR A 62 8.19 -3.43 -12.71
CA TYR A 62 6.86 -3.70 -12.14
C TYR A 62 5.94 -4.30 -13.20
N LYS A 63 5.24 -5.38 -12.83
CA LYS A 63 4.10 -5.91 -13.58
C LYS A 63 2.87 -5.89 -12.69
N PHE A 64 1.81 -5.24 -13.15
CA PHE A 64 0.50 -5.25 -12.48
C PHE A 64 -0.49 -6.01 -13.37
N THR A 65 -1.08 -7.07 -12.84
CA THR A 65 -2.07 -7.89 -13.54
C THR A 65 -3.42 -7.73 -12.82
N ASN A 66 -4.44 -7.27 -13.53
CA ASN A 66 -5.82 -7.29 -13.08
C ASN A 66 -6.71 -7.75 -14.23
N LYS A 67 -7.46 -8.83 -14.02
CA LYS A 67 -8.40 -9.40 -15.00
C LYS A 67 -9.86 -9.06 -14.69
N TYR A 68 -10.10 -8.35 -13.59
CA TYR A 68 -11.43 -8.07 -13.06
C TYR A 68 -11.79 -6.61 -13.27
N ASP A 69 -13.05 -6.37 -13.65
CA ASP A 69 -13.62 -5.03 -13.65
C ASP A 69 -14.02 -4.66 -12.22
N LEU A 70 -13.24 -3.76 -11.61
CA LEU A 70 -13.46 -3.37 -10.22
C LEU A 70 -14.38 -2.15 -10.18
N PRO A 71 -15.46 -2.19 -9.39
CA PRO A 71 -16.42 -1.09 -9.35
C PRO A 71 -15.82 0.18 -8.75
N THR A 72 -16.32 1.33 -9.19
CA THR A 72 -16.01 2.65 -8.64
C THR A 72 -17.21 3.29 -7.92
N ASN A 73 -18.36 2.64 -7.94
CA ASN A 73 -19.62 3.08 -7.34
C ASN A 73 -19.91 2.45 -5.97
N ARG A 74 -18.99 1.67 -5.43
CA ARG A 74 -19.04 1.07 -4.08
C ARG A 74 -17.62 1.00 -3.49
N PRO A 75 -17.46 0.93 -2.16
CA PRO A 75 -16.14 0.83 -1.54
C PRO A 75 -15.41 -0.46 -1.89
N LEU A 76 -14.08 -0.44 -1.75
CA LEU A 76 -13.25 -1.64 -1.83
C LEU A 76 -12.45 -1.83 -0.54
N ILE A 77 -12.23 -3.09 -0.15
CA ILE A 77 -11.22 -3.44 0.84
C ILE A 77 -10.12 -4.22 0.11
N ILE A 78 -9.00 -3.55 -0.15
CA ILE A 78 -7.82 -4.14 -0.78
C ILE A 78 -7.00 -4.83 0.31
N VAL A 79 -6.90 -6.16 0.23
CA VAL A 79 -6.16 -6.99 1.20
C VAL A 79 -4.94 -7.58 0.52
N THR A 80 -3.76 -7.38 1.10
CA THR A 80 -2.53 -7.78 0.44
C THR A 80 -1.42 -8.14 1.41
N ASN A 81 -0.50 -9.00 0.99
CA ASN A 81 0.72 -9.30 1.75
C ASN A 81 1.68 -8.10 1.75
N HIS A 82 2.61 -8.05 2.71
CA HIS A 82 3.53 -6.92 2.87
C HIS A 82 4.98 -7.37 2.87
N GLN A 83 5.75 -6.91 1.89
CA GLN A 83 7.15 -7.32 1.69
C GLN A 83 8.11 -6.14 1.82
N SER A 84 7.69 -4.92 1.50
CA SER A 84 8.54 -3.73 1.65
C SER A 84 7.74 -2.43 1.65
N MET A 85 8.38 -1.30 1.96
CA MET A 85 7.73 0.02 1.77
C MET A 85 7.46 0.33 0.29
N TYR A 86 8.10 -0.39 -0.63
CA TYR A 86 7.95 -0.22 -2.07
C TYR A 86 6.73 -0.97 -2.63
N ASP A 87 5.94 -1.59 -1.77
CA ASP A 87 4.58 -2.06 -2.09
C ASP A 87 3.62 -0.89 -2.30
N ILE A 88 3.85 0.23 -1.59
CA ILE A 88 2.91 1.35 -1.50
C ILE A 88 2.80 2.12 -2.83
N PRO A 89 3.90 2.56 -3.48
CA PRO A 89 3.80 3.33 -4.72
C PRO A 89 3.06 2.62 -5.87
N PRO A 90 3.33 1.34 -6.20
CA PRO A 90 2.59 0.66 -7.26
C PRO A 90 1.13 0.44 -6.88
N LEU A 91 0.80 0.11 -5.62
CA LEU A 91 -0.60 0.00 -5.18
C LEU A 91 -1.34 1.32 -5.38
N ILE A 92 -0.76 2.44 -4.96
CA ILE A 92 -1.37 3.76 -5.16
C ILE A 92 -1.57 4.05 -6.64
N TRP A 93 -0.55 3.82 -7.47
CA TRP A 93 -0.60 4.15 -8.89
C TRP A 93 -1.60 3.30 -9.68
N TYR A 94 -1.55 1.98 -9.53
CA TYR A 94 -2.39 1.07 -10.30
C TYR A 94 -3.84 1.08 -9.81
N MET A 95 -4.07 1.26 -8.50
CA MET A 95 -5.41 1.35 -7.91
C MET A 95 -5.93 2.78 -7.77
N ARG A 96 -5.27 3.80 -8.36
CA ARG A 96 -5.60 5.24 -8.17
C ARG A 96 -7.04 5.61 -8.50
N LYS A 97 -7.72 4.83 -9.36
CA LYS A 97 -9.14 5.01 -9.67
C LYS A 97 -10.04 4.80 -8.44
N HIS A 98 -9.61 3.94 -7.50
CA HIS A 98 -10.37 3.56 -6.30
C HIS A 98 -9.94 4.33 -5.04
N HIS A 99 -9.04 5.32 -5.17
CA HIS A 99 -8.66 6.19 -4.06
C HIS A 99 -8.11 5.46 -2.81
N PRO A 100 -7.01 4.69 -2.92
CA PRO A 100 -6.49 3.87 -1.83
C PRO A 100 -6.09 4.67 -0.59
N LYS A 101 -6.59 4.24 0.57
CA LYS A 101 -6.35 4.77 1.91
C LYS A 101 -5.70 3.72 2.79
N PHE A 102 -4.61 4.06 3.45
CA PHE A 102 -3.77 3.08 4.14
C PHE A 102 -3.95 3.14 5.64
N VAL A 103 -3.90 1.98 6.28
CA VAL A 103 -3.67 1.86 7.73
C VAL A 103 -2.17 2.03 7.99
N SER A 104 -1.78 3.21 8.48
CA SER A 104 -0.38 3.63 8.58
C SER A 104 0.05 3.83 10.03
N LYS A 105 1.36 3.75 10.29
CA LYS A 105 1.92 4.02 11.61
C LYS A 105 1.82 5.51 11.95
N LYS A 106 1.41 5.86 13.18
CA LYS A 106 1.28 7.26 13.63
C LYS A 106 2.55 8.09 13.43
N GLU A 107 3.72 7.47 13.56
CA GLU A 107 5.01 8.14 13.42
C GLU A 107 5.24 8.68 12.00
N LEU A 108 4.61 8.09 10.98
CA LEU A 108 4.71 8.55 9.58
C LEU A 108 3.89 9.81 9.31
N GLY A 109 3.03 10.23 10.24
CA GLY A 109 2.23 11.44 10.13
C GLY A 109 3.04 12.73 10.19
N LYS A 110 4.34 12.67 10.50
CA LYS A 110 5.23 13.83 10.59
C LYS A 110 6.63 13.54 10.07
N GLY A 111 7.30 14.59 9.59
CA GLY A 111 8.75 14.58 9.30
C GLY A 111 9.18 14.05 7.94
N ILE A 112 8.28 13.46 7.13
CA ILE A 112 8.61 12.98 5.79
C ILE A 112 7.89 13.84 4.74
N PRO A 113 8.60 14.68 3.97
CA PRO A 113 8.02 15.49 2.91
C PRO A 113 7.16 14.65 1.97
N SER A 114 6.04 15.21 1.53
CA SER A 114 5.02 14.54 0.70
C SER A 114 4.28 13.36 1.33
N VAL A 115 4.98 12.43 1.99
CA VAL A 115 4.40 11.23 2.64
C VAL A 115 3.56 11.63 3.83
N SER A 116 4.12 12.35 4.80
CA SER A 116 3.39 12.77 6.00
C SER A 116 2.21 13.67 5.63
N PHE A 117 2.41 14.58 4.67
CA PHE A 117 1.34 15.44 4.18
C PHE A 117 0.18 14.64 3.58
N ASN A 118 0.47 13.65 2.74
CA ASN A 118 -0.56 12.77 2.19
C ASN A 118 -1.24 11.90 3.26
N LEU A 119 -0.50 11.40 4.25
CA LEU A 119 -1.09 10.57 5.30
C LEU A 119 -2.06 11.36 6.16
N VAL A 120 -1.76 12.63 6.45
CA VAL A 120 -2.63 13.51 7.25
C VAL A 120 -3.84 14.01 6.45
N HIS A 121 -3.67 14.41 5.19
CA HIS A 121 -4.73 15.09 4.42
C HIS A 121 -5.41 14.19 3.38
N GLY A 122 -4.83 13.02 3.09
CA GLY A 122 -5.26 12.12 2.02
C GLY A 122 -6.36 11.14 2.43
N GLY A 123 -6.80 11.14 3.69
CA GLY A 123 -7.86 10.25 4.21
C GLY A 123 -7.38 8.85 4.64
N SER A 124 -6.08 8.64 4.76
CA SER A 124 -5.50 7.46 5.43
C SER A 124 -5.66 7.59 6.95
N VAL A 125 -5.50 6.48 7.68
CA VAL A 125 -5.53 6.51 9.15
C VAL A 125 -4.15 6.23 9.72
N LEU A 126 -3.84 6.96 10.80
CA LEU A 126 -2.60 6.89 11.54
C LEU A 126 -2.88 6.17 12.86
N ILE A 127 -2.35 4.96 13.02
CA ILE A 127 -2.59 4.11 14.19
C ILE A 127 -1.38 4.06 15.12
N ASP A 128 -1.65 4.02 16.42
CA ASP A 128 -0.66 3.59 17.40
C ASP A 128 -0.64 2.06 17.45
N ARG A 129 0.44 1.44 16.99
CA ARG A 129 0.56 -0.02 17.02
C ARG A 129 0.83 -0.59 18.40
N LYS A 130 1.16 0.27 19.38
CA LYS A 130 1.31 -0.12 20.79
C LYS A 130 -0.03 -0.14 21.52
N ASP A 131 -1.04 0.55 21.01
CA ASP A 131 -2.40 0.56 21.54
C ASP A 131 -3.37 -0.09 20.54
N GLY A 132 -3.57 -1.40 20.69
CA GLY A 132 -4.44 -2.18 19.82
C GLY A 132 -5.90 -1.71 19.83
N LYS A 133 -6.41 -1.21 20.96
CA LYS A 133 -7.80 -0.71 21.06
C LYS A 133 -7.96 0.56 20.24
N SER A 134 -7.06 1.53 20.42
CA SER A 134 -7.03 2.76 19.63
C SER A 134 -6.86 2.47 18.13
N ALA A 135 -5.96 1.57 17.76
CA ALA A 135 -5.77 1.16 16.37
C ALA A 135 -7.05 0.60 15.74
N ILE A 136 -7.78 -0.26 16.44
CA ILE A 136 -9.05 -0.83 15.96
C ILE A 136 -10.11 0.27 15.78
N MET A 137 -10.20 1.24 16.70
CA MET A 137 -11.14 2.37 16.56
C MET A 137 -10.85 3.21 15.31
N GLU A 138 -9.58 3.55 15.06
CA GLU A 138 -9.16 4.30 13.87
C GLU A 138 -9.42 3.52 12.58
N ILE A 139 -9.17 2.22 12.58
CA ILE A 139 -9.52 1.35 11.44
C ILE A 139 -11.04 1.33 11.22
N GLY A 140 -11.83 1.35 12.29
CA GLY A 140 -13.29 1.46 12.19
C GLY A 140 -13.74 2.78 11.56
N LYS A 141 -13.09 3.90 11.91
CA LYS A 141 -13.33 5.20 11.26
C LYS A 141 -13.00 5.13 9.76
N LEU A 142 -11.91 4.47 9.39
CA LEU A 142 -11.56 4.24 7.98
C LEU A 142 -12.65 3.44 7.25
N GLY A 143 -13.17 2.37 7.87
CA GLY A 143 -14.27 1.58 7.30
C GLY A 143 -15.49 2.46 7.01
N SER A 144 -15.98 3.22 8.00
CA SER A 144 -17.11 4.14 7.80
C SER A 144 -16.83 5.19 6.72
N TYR A 145 -15.58 5.67 6.64
CA TYR A 145 -15.17 6.66 5.64
C TYR A 145 -15.22 6.11 4.22
N ILE A 146 -14.67 4.91 3.98
CA ILE A 146 -14.69 4.32 2.64
C ILE A 146 -16.12 3.99 2.21
N GLU A 147 -16.95 3.50 3.14
CA GLU A 147 -18.37 3.20 2.94
C GLU A 147 -19.13 4.43 2.46
N LYS A 148 -18.94 5.56 3.15
CA LYS A 148 -19.60 6.83 2.81
C LYS A 148 -19.16 7.41 1.46
N HIS A 149 -17.92 7.18 1.04
CA HIS A 149 -17.30 7.91 -0.07
C HIS A 149 -16.99 7.06 -1.30
N ASN A 150 -17.35 5.77 -1.32
CA ASN A 150 -17.01 4.83 -2.39
C ASN A 150 -15.49 4.83 -2.70
N ARG A 151 -14.68 4.75 -1.64
CA ARG A 151 -13.21 4.72 -1.73
C ARG A 151 -12.68 3.35 -1.32
N SER A 152 -11.38 3.15 -1.38
CA SER A 152 -10.76 1.91 -0.95
C SER A 152 -9.90 2.05 0.29
N ALA A 153 -10.00 1.07 1.19
CA ALA A 153 -9.01 0.85 2.23
C ALA A 153 -7.99 -0.18 1.74
N VAL A 154 -6.73 0.04 2.04
CA VAL A 154 -5.63 -0.91 1.85
C VAL A 154 -5.16 -1.35 3.22
N ILE A 155 -5.20 -2.66 3.45
CA ILE A 155 -4.75 -3.29 4.69
C ILE A 155 -3.73 -4.39 4.40
N PHE A 156 -2.68 -4.39 5.22
CA PHE A 156 -1.67 -5.43 5.30
C PHE A 156 -1.90 -6.24 6.58
N PRO A 157 -2.76 -7.27 6.54
CA PRO A 157 -3.23 -7.95 7.74
C PRO A 157 -2.12 -8.70 8.48
N GLU A 158 -0.95 -8.96 7.88
CA GLU A 158 0.26 -9.46 8.56
C GLU A 158 0.74 -8.54 9.70
N GLY A 159 0.40 -7.24 9.63
CA GLY A 159 0.81 -6.20 10.58
C GLY A 159 2.30 -5.83 10.55
N THR A 160 3.14 -6.63 9.89
CA THR A 160 4.58 -6.40 9.68
C THR A 160 5.00 -6.88 8.30
N ARG A 161 6.16 -6.42 7.83
CA ARG A 161 6.72 -6.86 6.54
C ARG A 161 7.34 -8.25 6.68
N SER A 162 7.11 -9.12 5.71
CA SER A 162 7.98 -10.24 5.38
C SER A 162 9.31 -9.72 4.81
N ARG A 163 10.45 -10.30 5.24
CA ARG A 163 11.79 -9.86 4.82
C ARG A 163 12.50 -10.85 3.89
N ASP A 164 11.88 -12.00 3.67
CA ASP A 164 12.37 -13.15 2.91
C ASP A 164 11.36 -13.59 1.84
N GLY A 165 10.19 -12.95 1.79
CA GLY A 165 9.15 -13.21 0.81
C GLY A 165 8.07 -14.19 1.27
N HIS A 166 8.27 -14.89 2.39
CA HIS A 166 7.28 -15.79 2.97
C HIS A 166 6.12 -14.98 3.57
N PRO A 167 4.86 -15.25 3.21
CA PRO A 167 3.72 -14.60 3.83
C PRO A 167 3.65 -14.95 5.32
N LYS A 168 3.24 -13.97 6.14
CA LYS A 168 2.93 -14.20 7.56
C LYS A 168 1.44 -14.44 7.76
N PRO A 169 1.06 -15.09 8.88
CA PRO A 169 -0.35 -15.24 9.24
C PRO A 169 -1.05 -13.89 9.37
N PHE A 170 -2.32 -13.83 8.95
CA PHE A 170 -3.14 -12.64 9.09
C PHE A 170 -3.49 -12.38 10.56
N LYS A 171 -3.44 -11.10 10.96
CA LYS A 171 -4.02 -10.61 12.21
C LYS A 171 -5.45 -10.14 11.93
N PRO A 172 -6.48 -10.91 12.33
CA PRO A 172 -7.83 -10.76 11.79
C PRO A 172 -8.54 -9.48 12.23
N MET A 173 -8.24 -8.96 13.44
CA MET A 173 -9.05 -7.91 14.08
C MET A 173 -9.21 -6.62 13.26
N GLY A 174 -8.14 -6.16 12.62
CA GLY A 174 -8.20 -4.96 11.77
C GLY A 174 -9.07 -5.19 10.54
N LEU A 175 -8.93 -6.35 9.89
CA LEU A 175 -9.72 -6.72 8.71
C LEU A 175 -11.19 -6.94 9.08
N LYS A 176 -11.49 -7.63 10.20
CA LYS A 176 -12.86 -7.77 10.75
C LYS A 176 -13.51 -6.40 10.95
N MET A 177 -12.77 -5.44 11.52
CA MET A 177 -13.30 -4.10 11.76
C MET A 177 -13.62 -3.35 10.46
N LEU A 178 -12.76 -3.44 9.43
CA LEU A 178 -13.06 -2.88 8.11
C LEU A 178 -14.30 -3.51 7.49
N LEU A 179 -14.38 -4.85 7.48
CA LEU A 179 -15.51 -5.59 6.90
C LEU A 179 -16.83 -5.26 7.61
N LYS A 180 -16.80 -5.05 8.93
CA LYS A 180 -17.98 -4.65 9.70
C LYS A 180 -18.42 -3.22 9.42
N LYS A 181 -17.47 -2.30 9.21
CA LYS A 181 -17.73 -0.87 9.02
C LYS A 181 -17.95 -0.46 7.57
N ALA A 182 -17.54 -1.29 6.63
CA ALA A 182 -17.80 -1.14 5.21
C ALA A 182 -18.46 -2.42 4.64
N PRO A 183 -19.70 -2.74 5.06
CA PRO A 183 -20.36 -3.99 4.69
C PRO A 183 -20.63 -4.09 3.19
N SER A 184 -20.80 -2.97 2.48
CA SER A 184 -20.99 -2.96 1.02
C SER A 184 -19.67 -3.04 0.25
N ALA A 185 -18.52 -3.19 0.91
CA ALA A 185 -17.24 -3.23 0.22
C ALA A 185 -17.01 -4.55 -0.52
N LEU A 186 -16.55 -4.44 -1.76
CA LEU A 186 -15.98 -5.59 -2.48
C LEU A 186 -14.55 -5.83 -1.94
N ILE A 187 -14.27 -7.06 -1.52
CA ILE A 187 -12.92 -7.43 -1.08
C ILE A 187 -12.08 -7.73 -2.30
N VAL A 188 -10.90 -7.11 -2.39
CA VAL A 188 -9.97 -7.25 -3.51
C VAL A 188 -8.63 -7.77 -2.98
N PRO A 189 -8.42 -9.10 -2.99
CA PRO A 189 -7.14 -9.67 -2.59
C PRO A 189 -6.08 -9.38 -3.66
N ILE A 190 -4.88 -8.97 -3.24
CA ILE A 190 -3.74 -8.73 -4.13
C ILE A 190 -2.51 -9.45 -3.61
N SER A 191 -1.87 -10.24 -4.47
CA SER A 191 -0.60 -10.90 -4.17
C SER A 191 0.56 -10.06 -4.69
N ILE A 192 1.53 -9.77 -3.83
CA ILE A 192 2.74 -9.02 -4.12
C ILE A 192 3.95 -9.94 -4.04
N ASN A 193 4.79 -9.90 -5.06
CA ASN A 193 5.98 -10.71 -5.19
C ASN A 193 7.23 -9.87 -5.41
N ASN A 194 8.34 -10.34 -4.83
CA ASN A 194 9.72 -9.85 -5.00
C ASN A 194 10.01 -8.43 -4.49
N SER A 195 9.05 -7.71 -3.90
CA SER A 195 9.37 -6.35 -3.43
C SER A 195 10.36 -6.35 -2.27
N TRP A 196 10.39 -7.42 -1.47
CA TRP A 196 11.38 -7.63 -0.39
C TRP A 196 12.82 -7.61 -0.92
N LYS A 197 13.04 -8.02 -2.19
CA LYS A 197 14.37 -8.06 -2.81
C LYS A 197 15.01 -6.68 -2.93
N LEU A 198 14.21 -5.59 -2.97
CA LEU A 198 14.71 -4.21 -2.93
C LEU A 198 15.42 -3.88 -1.61
N VAL A 199 15.00 -4.50 -0.51
CA VAL A 199 15.49 -4.21 0.85
C VAL A 199 16.16 -5.43 1.50
N ARG A 200 16.57 -6.42 0.69
CA ARG A 200 17.16 -7.68 1.17
C ARG A 200 18.46 -7.49 1.96
N PHE A 201 19.12 -6.35 1.80
CA PHE A 201 20.35 -5.99 2.53
C PHE A 201 20.09 -5.02 3.69
N GLY A 202 18.83 -4.77 4.05
CA GLY A 202 18.44 -3.73 5.01
C GLY A 202 18.03 -2.43 4.32
N GLN A 203 18.28 -1.29 4.97
CA GLN A 203 17.96 0.03 4.41
C GLN A 203 19.01 0.54 3.42
N PHE A 204 20.25 0.01 3.50
CA PHE A 204 21.32 0.36 2.58
C PHE A 204 22.39 -0.76 2.53
N PRO A 205 22.89 -1.12 1.34
CA PRO A 205 22.48 -0.63 0.03
C PRO A 205 21.19 -1.33 -0.46
N MET A 206 20.56 -0.79 -1.49
CA MET A 206 19.35 -1.37 -2.07
C MET A 206 19.66 -2.57 -2.96
N GLY A 207 18.73 -3.53 -3.04
CA GLY A 207 18.82 -4.65 -3.98
C GLY A 207 18.60 -4.19 -5.44
N LEU A 208 19.34 -4.79 -6.36
CA LEU A 208 19.26 -4.48 -7.79
C LEU A 208 18.45 -5.52 -8.56
N GLY A 209 17.79 -5.10 -9.64
CA GLY A 209 17.17 -5.97 -10.63
C GLY A 209 15.88 -6.67 -10.17
N SER A 210 15.17 -6.11 -9.19
CA SER A 210 13.95 -6.76 -8.69
C SER A 210 12.82 -6.74 -9.72
N LYS A 211 12.19 -7.89 -9.96
CA LYS A 211 11.02 -8.03 -10.82
C LYS A 211 9.76 -8.08 -9.95
N VAL A 212 9.28 -6.91 -9.54
CA VAL A 212 8.11 -6.79 -8.65
C VAL A 212 6.84 -7.12 -9.44
N ARG A 213 6.00 -8.00 -8.89
CA ARG A 213 4.71 -8.35 -9.49
C ARG A 213 3.60 -8.11 -8.49
N LEU A 214 2.50 -7.53 -8.97
CA LEU A 214 1.26 -7.35 -8.23
C LEU A 214 0.16 -8.00 -9.06
N GLU A 215 -0.57 -8.92 -8.46
CA GLU A 215 -1.64 -9.66 -9.12
C GLU A 215 -2.92 -9.55 -8.31
N VAL A 216 -3.96 -9.01 -8.92
CA VAL A 216 -5.30 -8.98 -8.35
C VAL A 216 -5.89 -10.38 -8.46
N GLN A 217 -6.34 -10.91 -7.33
CA GLN A 217 -7.02 -12.19 -7.23
C GLN A 217 -8.53 -12.03 -7.40
N GLN A 218 -9.25 -13.15 -7.45
CA GLN A 218 -10.71 -13.12 -7.56
C GLN A 218 -11.32 -12.26 -6.45
N PRO A 219 -12.06 -11.19 -6.79
CA PRO A 219 -12.75 -10.38 -5.80
C PRO A 219 -13.81 -11.20 -5.05
N ILE A 220 -13.99 -10.89 -3.77
CA ILE A 220 -14.86 -11.65 -2.86
C ILE A 220 -15.92 -10.70 -2.29
N GLU A 221 -17.16 -11.14 -2.27
CA GLU A 221 -18.27 -10.41 -1.63
C GLU A 221 -18.32 -10.66 -0.13
N ASN A 222 -18.74 -9.65 0.64
CA ASN A 222 -18.91 -9.79 2.07
C ASN A 222 -20.22 -10.54 2.39
N LYS A 223 -20.11 -11.83 2.70
CA LYS A 223 -21.26 -12.70 3.05
C LYS A 223 -21.54 -12.80 4.56
N GLY A 224 -20.89 -11.99 5.39
CA GLY A 224 -21.18 -11.91 6.83
C GLY A 224 -20.44 -12.90 7.74
N ASN A 225 -20.12 -14.13 7.31
CA ASN A 225 -19.25 -15.03 8.09
C ASN A 225 -17.79 -14.56 8.00
N LEU A 226 -17.41 -13.63 8.89
CA LEU A 226 -16.12 -12.94 8.80
C LEU A 226 -14.91 -13.86 9.03
N ASP A 227 -15.04 -14.92 9.83
CA ASP A 227 -13.93 -15.84 10.11
C ASP A 227 -13.59 -16.72 8.92
N GLU A 228 -14.61 -17.31 8.30
CA GLU A 228 -14.48 -18.05 7.05
C GLU A 228 -14.00 -17.15 5.90
N LEU A 229 -14.58 -15.95 5.81
CA LEU A 229 -14.21 -14.96 4.80
C LEU A 229 -12.73 -14.56 4.92
N ILE A 230 -12.22 -14.32 6.13
CA ILE A 230 -10.80 -13.99 6.32
C ILE A 230 -9.90 -15.15 5.91
N THR A 231 -10.27 -16.38 6.26
CA THR A 231 -9.54 -17.59 5.83
C THR A 231 -9.49 -17.69 4.31
N GLN A 232 -10.62 -17.44 3.63
CA GLN A 232 -10.69 -17.43 2.18
C GLN A 232 -9.82 -16.31 1.56
N ILE A 233 -9.85 -15.11 2.14
CA ILE A 233 -9.04 -13.98 1.67
C ILE A 233 -7.55 -14.28 1.83
N GLU A 234 -7.13 -14.83 2.98
CA GLU A 234 -5.75 -15.21 3.23
C GLU A 234 -5.27 -16.26 2.23
N ALA A 235 -6.04 -17.34 2.02
CA ALA A 235 -5.75 -18.36 1.03
C ALA A 235 -5.64 -17.77 -0.40
N SER A 236 -6.53 -16.83 -0.74
CA SER A 236 -6.51 -16.13 -2.03
C SER A 236 -5.25 -15.29 -2.20
N VAL A 237 -4.84 -14.49 -1.20
CA VAL A 237 -3.60 -13.72 -1.26
C VAL A 237 -2.39 -14.64 -1.37
N VAL A 238 -2.34 -15.71 -0.58
CA VAL A 238 -1.19 -16.64 -0.53
C VAL A 238 -1.03 -17.43 -1.83
N SER A 239 -2.12 -17.84 -2.49
CA SER A 239 -2.07 -18.64 -3.72
C SER A 239 -1.30 -17.96 -4.86
N GLY A 240 -1.33 -16.62 -4.92
CA GLY A 240 -0.57 -15.83 -5.90
C GLY A 240 0.86 -15.50 -5.49
N ILE A 241 1.33 -15.88 -4.30
CA ILE A 241 2.71 -15.62 -3.86
C ILE A 241 3.62 -16.78 -4.29
N ASN A 242 4.59 -16.44 -5.12
CA ASN A 242 5.60 -17.34 -5.68
C ASN A 242 7.03 -16.79 -5.50
N SER A 243 7.21 -15.67 -4.79
CA SER A 243 8.51 -15.00 -4.61
C SER A 243 9.51 -15.67 -3.66
N PHE A 244 9.07 -16.71 -2.94
CA PHE A 244 9.88 -17.51 -2.02
C PHE A 244 10.19 -18.91 -2.57
N LYS A 245 9.65 -19.27 -3.74
CA LYS A 245 10.00 -20.48 -4.48
C LYS A 245 11.22 -20.22 -5.36
#